data_AF-A0AAE9I5K5-F1
#
_entry.id   AF-A0AAE9I5K5-F1
#
_cell.length_a   1.000
_cell.length_b   1.000
_cell.length_c   1.000
_cell.angle_alpha   90.00
_cell.angle_beta   90.00
_cell.angle_gamma   90.00
#
_symmetry.space_group_name_H-M   'P 1'
#
loop_
_entity.id
_entity.type
_entity.pdbx_description
1 polymer ?
#
loop_
_entity_poly.entity_id
_entity_poly.type
_entity_poly.pdbx_seq_one_letter_code
_entity_poly.pdbx_strand_id
1 'polypeptide(L)'
;MTRAPAVHAGDSLSTSELLHRIRACVKDVRHGARGADDRDHAVQQRLENLLRNAIAARSISEMAVALGSAAELRVFPAEADLERCTEAVKASGATVLRALIWTVRHRHARHLEQLRRRR
;
A
#
# COMPACT_ATOMS: atom_id res chain seq x y z
N MET A 1 32.96 17.51 -10.10
CA MET A 1 32.71 16.20 -10.77
C MET A 1 31.50 15.56 -10.12
N THR A 2 30.31 15.84 -10.64
CA THR A 2 29.04 15.43 -10.03
C THR A 2 28.54 14.18 -10.74
N ARG A 3 28.85 13.02 -10.18
CA ARG A 3 28.31 11.74 -10.65
C ARG A 3 26.87 11.63 -10.15
N ALA A 4 25.91 11.95 -11.00
CA ALA A 4 24.50 11.68 -10.73
C ALA A 4 24.34 10.17 -10.48
N PRO A 5 23.64 9.75 -9.41
CA PRO A 5 23.35 8.34 -9.21
C PRO A 5 22.43 7.88 -10.35
N ALA A 6 22.83 6.80 -11.02
CA ALA A 6 22.06 6.15 -12.05
C ALA A 6 20.67 5.82 -11.49
N VAL A 7 19.65 6.47 -12.04
CA VAL A 7 18.26 6.10 -11.78
C VAL A 7 18.12 4.68 -12.31
N HIS A 8 17.97 3.70 -11.42
CA HIS A 8 17.79 2.31 -11.80
C HIS A 8 16.53 2.20 -12.67
N ALA A 9 16.71 2.16 -13.99
CA ALA A 9 15.66 2.03 -14.99
C ALA A 9 15.02 0.63 -15.03
N GLY A 10 14.96 -0.06 -13.89
CA GLY A 10 14.52 -1.45 -13.76
C GLY A 10 13.17 -1.66 -13.07
N ASP A 11 12.61 -0.64 -12.38
CA ASP A 11 11.43 -0.81 -11.50
C ASP A 11 10.21 0.03 -11.92
N SER A 12 10.08 0.35 -13.21
CA SER A 12 8.90 1.06 -13.72
C SER A 12 7.73 0.09 -13.87
N LEU A 13 7.08 -0.28 -12.76
CA LEU A 13 5.84 -1.06 -12.80
C LEU A 13 4.81 -0.36 -13.69
N SER A 14 4.34 -1.06 -14.71
CA SER A 14 3.19 -0.59 -15.48
C SER A 14 1.95 -0.53 -14.58
N THR A 15 1.00 0.34 -14.91
CA THR A 15 -0.27 0.45 -14.15
C THR A 15 -1.00 -0.90 -14.09
N SER A 16 -1.03 -1.65 -15.19
CA SER A 16 -1.69 -2.96 -15.24
C SER A 16 -1.01 -3.99 -14.35
N GLU A 17 0.31 -4.01 -14.33
CA GLU A 17 1.09 -4.91 -13.47
C GLU A 17 0.92 -4.58 -11.99
N LEU A 18 0.96 -3.30 -11.63
CA LEU A 18 0.69 -2.85 -10.27
C LEU A 18 -0.72 -3.26 -9.81
N LEU A 19 -1.74 -3.03 -10.64
CA LEU A 19 -3.11 -3.44 -10.34
C LEU A 19 -3.25 -4.96 -10.24
N HIS A 20 -2.54 -5.71 -11.08
CA HIS A 20 -2.52 -7.17 -11.02
C HIS A 20 -1.92 -7.64 -9.69
N ARG A 21 -0.78 -7.09 -9.28
CA ARG A 21 -0.11 -7.40 -8.01
C ARG A 21 -0.97 -7.04 -6.80
N ILE A 22 -1.65 -5.89 -6.81
CA ILE A 22 -2.61 -5.51 -5.76
C ILE A 22 -3.73 -6.54 -5.67
N ARG A 23 -4.34 -6.92 -6.81
CA ARG A 23 -5.44 -7.91 -6.81
C ARG A 23 -4.99 -9.28 -6.34
N ALA A 24 -3.79 -9.72 -6.71
CA ALA A 24 -3.19 -10.97 -6.23
C ALA A 24 -2.98 -10.91 -4.71
N CYS A 25 -2.33 -9.85 -4.22
CA CYS A 25 -2.10 -9.63 -2.79
C CYS A 25 -3.40 -9.60 -1.98
N VAL A 26 -4.45 -8.93 -2.47
CA VAL A 26 -5.78 -8.93 -1.82
C VAL A 26 -6.37 -10.34 -1.72
N LYS A 27 -6.23 -11.16 -2.77
CA LYS A 27 -6.68 -12.56 -2.75
C LYS A 27 -5.89 -13.36 -1.72
N ASP A 28 -4.59 -13.20 -1.67
CA ASP A 28 -3.70 -13.93 -0.76
C ASP A 28 -3.96 -13.56 0.70
N VAL A 29 -4.12 -12.26 1.01
CA VAL A 29 -4.48 -11.79 2.35
C VAL A 29 -5.84 -12.37 2.78
N ARG A 30 -6.85 -12.32 1.90
CA ARG A 30 -8.17 -12.88 2.18
C ARG A 30 -8.13 -14.40 2.36
N HIS A 31 -7.33 -15.09 1.56
CA HIS A 31 -7.17 -16.54 1.64
C HIS A 31 -6.47 -16.94 2.93
N GLY A 32 -5.37 -16.26 3.29
CA GLY A 32 -4.63 -16.51 4.52
C GLY A 32 -5.40 -16.16 5.80
N ALA A 33 -6.42 -15.31 5.72
CA ALA A 33 -7.34 -15.02 6.82
C ALA A 33 -8.54 -15.98 6.89
N ARG A 34 -8.67 -16.96 5.97
CA ARG A 34 -9.74 -17.95 6.04
C ARG A 34 -9.53 -18.86 7.26
N GLY A 35 -10.62 -19.12 7.99
CA GLY A 35 -10.61 -19.99 9.16
C GLY A 35 -10.10 -19.34 10.44
N ALA A 36 -9.77 -18.04 10.42
CA ALA A 36 -9.52 -17.28 11.64
C ALA A 36 -10.85 -16.94 12.34
N ASP A 37 -10.88 -17.04 13.67
CA ASP A 37 -12.04 -16.70 14.49
C ASP A 37 -12.45 -15.23 14.32
N ASP A 38 -11.45 -14.34 14.26
CA ASP A 38 -11.61 -12.94 13.86
C ASP A 38 -10.90 -12.69 12.52
N ARG A 39 -11.69 -12.81 11.45
CA ARG A 39 -11.21 -12.63 10.09
C ARG A 39 -10.72 -11.20 9.82
N ASP A 40 -11.40 -10.20 10.37
CA ASP A 40 -11.08 -8.80 10.09
C ASP A 40 -9.76 -8.41 10.78
N HIS A 41 -9.57 -8.87 12.02
CA HIS A 41 -8.30 -8.72 12.72
C HIS A 41 -7.16 -9.46 12.00
N ALA A 42 -7.40 -10.68 11.51
CA ALA A 42 -6.40 -11.44 10.76
C ALA A 42 -6.00 -10.76 9.44
N VAL A 43 -6.97 -10.15 8.72
CA VAL A 43 -6.69 -9.35 7.52
C VAL A 43 -5.85 -8.12 7.88
N GLN A 44 -6.20 -7.42 8.96
CA GLN A 44 -5.45 -6.25 9.43
C GLN A 44 -4.01 -6.60 9.79
N GLN A 45 -3.78 -7.61 10.64
CA GLN A 45 -2.43 -8.02 11.02
C GLN A 45 -1.58 -8.42 9.81
N ARG A 46 -2.16 -9.11 8.82
CA ARG A 46 -1.44 -9.48 7.60
C ARG A 46 -1.03 -8.26 6.78
N LEU A 47 -1.92 -7.28 6.62
CA LEU A 47 -1.61 -6.04 5.91
C LEU A 47 -0.53 -5.22 6.64
N GLU A 48 -0.61 -5.13 7.97
CA GLU A 48 0.41 -4.46 8.78
C GLU A 48 1.78 -5.12 8.64
N ASN A 49 1.83 -6.45 8.68
CA ASN A 49 3.06 -7.20 8.49
C ASN A 49 3.63 -7.03 7.07
N LEU A 50 2.79 -7.05 6.03
CA LEU A 50 3.22 -6.77 4.65
C LEU A 50 3.83 -5.38 4.52
N LEU A 51 3.17 -4.36 5.08
CA LEU A 51 3.66 -2.99 5.03
C LEU A 51 4.97 -2.85 5.80
N ARG A 52 5.06 -3.42 7.00
CA ARG A 52 6.29 -3.40 7.81
C ARG A 52 7.46 -4.05 7.08
N ASN A 53 7.23 -5.20 6.45
CA ASN A 53 8.24 -5.91 5.66
C ASN A 53 8.67 -5.10 4.43
N ALA A 54 7.72 -4.48 3.72
CA ALA A 54 8.01 -3.60 2.59
C ALA A 54 8.85 -2.38 3.01
N ILE A 55 8.54 -1.79 4.16
CA ILE A 55 9.31 -0.68 4.76
C ILE A 55 10.73 -1.13 5.12
N ALA A 56 10.86 -2.27 5.81
CA ALA A 56 12.16 -2.82 6.19
C ALA A 56 13.04 -3.14 4.97
N ALA A 57 12.43 -3.70 3.91
CA ALA A 57 13.09 -3.99 2.65
C ALA A 57 13.34 -2.74 1.77
N ARG A 58 12.82 -1.57 2.17
CA ARG A 58 12.83 -0.32 1.38
C ARG A 58 12.30 -0.50 -0.04
N SER A 59 11.35 -1.43 -0.23
CA SER A 59 10.81 -1.73 -1.55
C SER A 59 9.58 -0.86 -1.83
N ILE A 60 9.75 0.13 -2.69
CA ILE A 60 8.71 1.10 -3.06
C ILE A 60 7.53 0.39 -3.74
N SER A 61 7.83 -0.59 -4.59
CA SER A 61 6.84 -1.42 -5.27
C SER A 61 6.01 -2.24 -4.28
N GLU A 62 6.62 -2.85 -3.27
CA GLU A 62 5.89 -3.60 -2.24
C GLU A 62 5.10 -2.68 -1.31
N MET A 63 5.62 -1.49 -0.97
CA MET A 63 4.87 -0.48 -0.22
C MET A 63 3.61 -0.07 -0.99
N ALA A 64 3.73 0.18 -2.29
CA ALA A 64 2.61 0.52 -3.16
C ALA A 64 1.57 -0.62 -3.22
N VAL A 65 2.01 -1.86 -3.38
CA VAL A 65 1.12 -3.02 -3.37
C VAL A 65 0.41 -3.15 -2.02
N ALA A 66 1.13 -3.06 -0.90
CA ALA A 66 0.54 -3.14 0.44
C ALA A 66 -0.50 -2.04 0.69
N LEU A 67 -0.19 -0.79 0.34
CA LEU A 67 -1.11 0.35 0.46
C LEU A 67 -2.33 0.23 -0.46
N GLY A 68 -2.13 -0.23 -1.70
CA GLY A 68 -3.21 -0.50 -2.64
C GLY A 68 -4.15 -1.59 -2.12
N SER A 69 -3.58 -2.69 -1.60
CA SER A 69 -4.34 -3.79 -1.00
C SER A 69 -5.13 -3.35 0.23
N ALA A 70 -4.51 -2.55 1.10
CA ALA A 70 -5.16 -1.91 2.24
C ALA A 70 -6.39 -1.07 1.80
N ALA A 71 -6.23 -0.27 0.75
CA ALA A 71 -7.31 0.56 0.22
C ALA A 71 -8.43 -0.23 -0.48
N GLU A 72 -8.13 -1.38 -1.09
CA GLU A 72 -9.13 -2.31 -1.66
C GLU A 72 -9.90 -3.06 -0.55
N LEU A 73 -9.21 -3.41 0.54
CA LEU A 73 -9.79 -4.09 1.69
C LEU A 73 -10.46 -3.14 2.69
N ARG A 74 -10.28 -1.82 2.51
CA ARG A 74 -10.75 -0.76 3.42
C ARG A 74 -10.20 -0.91 4.84
N VAL A 75 -8.98 -1.44 4.95
CA VAL A 75 -8.23 -1.61 6.19
C VAL A 75 -6.97 -0.79 6.04
N PHE A 76 -6.90 0.35 6.72
CA PHE A 76 -5.83 1.32 6.53
C PHE A 76 -4.80 1.24 7.66
N PRO A 77 -3.50 1.38 7.35
CA PRO A 77 -2.47 1.46 8.39
C PRO A 77 -2.58 2.77 9.16
N ALA A 78 -1.83 2.86 10.27
CA ALA A 78 -1.70 4.11 11.03
C ALA A 78 -1.25 5.27 10.13
N GLU A 79 -1.69 6.48 10.45
CA GLU A 79 -1.44 7.68 9.63
C GLU A 79 0.05 7.96 9.45
N ALA A 80 0.87 7.73 10.48
CA ALA A 80 2.32 7.88 10.41
C ALA A 80 2.98 6.92 9.41
N ASP A 81 2.53 5.67 9.33
CA ASP A 81 3.05 4.69 8.38
C ASP A 81 2.60 5.00 6.95
N LEU A 82 1.35 5.46 6.80
CA LEU A 82 0.82 5.94 5.52
C LEU A 82 1.62 7.14 5.00
N GLU A 83 1.96 8.09 5.87
CA GLU A 83 2.77 9.26 5.52
C GLU A 83 4.20 8.86 5.14
N ARG A 84 4.85 8.01 5.94
CA ARG A 84 6.20 7.50 5.63
C ARG A 84 6.26 6.82 4.26
N CYS A 85 5.30 5.96 3.96
CA CYS A 85 5.24 5.28 2.66
C CYS A 85 4.89 6.26 1.52
N THR A 86 4.01 7.23 1.78
CA THR A 86 3.69 8.31 0.84
C THR A 86 4.95 9.07 0.43
N GLU A 87 5.79 9.48 1.39
CA GLU A 87 7.01 10.23 1.10
C GLU A 87 8.04 9.39 0.34
N ALA A 88 8.22 8.12 0.72
CA ALA A 88 9.09 7.18 -0.02
C ALA A 88 8.63 7.01 -1.48
N VAL A 89 7.33 6.85 -1.70
CA VAL A 89 6.76 6.72 -3.04
C VAL A 89 6.85 8.03 -3.83
N LYS A 90 6.62 9.20 -3.22
CA LYS A 90 6.76 10.49 -3.91
C LYS A 90 8.21 10.74 -4.37
N ALA A 91 9.18 10.38 -3.53
CA ALA A 91 10.60 10.50 -3.81
C ALA A 91 11.06 9.62 -4.98
N SER A 92 10.36 8.51 -5.26
CA SER A 92 10.68 7.61 -6.39
C SER A 92 10.56 8.26 -7.77
N GLY A 93 9.81 9.37 -7.90
CA GLY A 93 9.56 10.00 -9.19
C GLY A 93 8.49 9.30 -10.05
N ALA A 94 8.04 8.10 -9.69
CA ALA A 94 7.13 7.31 -10.52
C ALA A 94 5.68 7.84 -10.52
N THR A 95 5.21 8.32 -11.68
CA THR A 95 3.87 8.90 -11.85
C THR A 95 2.74 7.94 -11.46
N VAL A 96 2.85 6.66 -11.85
CA VAL A 96 1.85 5.63 -11.54
C VAL A 96 1.69 5.47 -10.02
N LEU A 97 2.80 5.47 -9.29
CA LEU A 97 2.77 5.31 -7.84
C LEU A 97 2.23 6.56 -7.14
N ARG A 98 2.49 7.76 -7.67
CA ARG A 98 1.85 8.99 -7.17
C ARG A 98 0.32 8.95 -7.31
N ALA A 99 -0.19 8.52 -8.47
CA ALA A 99 -1.63 8.38 -8.70
C ALA A 99 -2.26 7.34 -7.74
N LEU A 100 -1.56 6.24 -7.48
CA LEU A 100 -1.97 5.26 -6.49
C LEU A 100 -2.07 5.86 -5.09
N ILE A 101 -1.02 6.55 -4.62
CA ILE A 101 -0.99 7.17 -3.30
C ILE A 101 -2.14 8.16 -3.11
N TRP A 102 -2.39 8.99 -4.13
CA TRP A 102 -3.54 9.90 -4.10
C TRP A 102 -4.85 9.14 -3.89
N THR A 103 -5.05 8.04 -4.63
CA THR A 103 -6.24 7.19 -4.52
C THR A 103 -6.36 6.55 -3.13
N VAL A 104 -5.25 6.04 -2.57
CA VAL A 104 -5.22 5.45 -1.22
C VAL A 104 -5.61 6.48 -0.17
N ARG A 105 -5.01 7.68 -0.20
CA ARG A 105 -5.32 8.78 0.74
C ARG A 105 -6.76 9.23 0.62
N HIS A 106 -7.28 9.38 -0.61
CA HIS A 106 -8.69 9.72 -0.83
C HIS A 106 -9.63 8.66 -0.22
N ARG A 107 -9.36 7.36 -0.46
CA ARG A 107 -10.18 6.28 0.11
C ARG A 107 -10.09 6.25 1.64
N HIS A 108 -8.91 6.51 2.21
CA HIS A 108 -8.71 6.59 3.65
C HIS A 108 -9.53 7.74 4.26
N ALA A 109 -9.43 8.95 3.72
CA ALA A 109 -10.20 10.10 4.18
C ALA A 109 -11.71 9.83 4.14
N ARG A 110 -12.21 9.28 3.02
CA ARG A 110 -13.61 8.90 2.87
C ARG A 110 -14.03 7.81 3.87
N HIS A 111 -13.15 6.87 4.20
CA HIS A 111 -13.42 5.85 5.21
C HIS A 111 -13.52 6.47 6.61
N LEU A 112 -12.62 7.38 6.98
CA LEU A 112 -12.68 8.12 8.25
C LEU A 112 -13.97 8.94 8.37
N GLU A 113 -14.39 9.63 7.31
CA GLU A 113 -15.67 10.35 7.28
C GLU A 113 -16.86 9.41 7.54
N GLN A 114 -16.86 8.22 6.96
CA GLN A 114 -17.92 7.24 7.18
C GLN A 114 -17.93 6.71 8.62
N LEU A 115 -16.77 6.51 9.24
CA LEU A 115 -16.68 6.13 10.64
C LEU A 115 -17.20 7.24 11.56
N ARG A 116 -16.88 8.51 11.25
CA ARG A 116 -17.38 9.68 12.00
C ARG A 116 -18.90 9.81 11.94
N ARG A 117 -19.54 9.53 10.80
CA ARG A 117 -21.01 9.59 10.65
C ARG A 117 -21.76 8.48 11.35
N ARG A 118 -21.08 7.42 11.79
CA ARG A 118 -21.66 6.26 12.48
C ARG A 118 -21.52 6.32 14.00
N ARG A 119 -20.76 7.28 14.51
CA ARG A 119 -20.69 7.65 15.93
C ARG A 119 -21.69 8.74 16.22
#